data_AF-A0A7S3YTT4-F1
#
_entry.id   AF-A0A7S3YTT4-F1
#
_cell.length_a   1.000
_cell.length_b   1.000
_cell.length_c   1.000
_cell.angle_alpha   90.00
_cell.angle_beta   90.00
_cell.angle_gamma   90.00
#
_symmetry.space_group_name_H-M   'P 1'
#
loop_
_entity.id
_entity.type
_entity.pdbx_description
1 polymer ?
#
loop_
_entity_poly.entity_id
_entity_poly.type
_entity_poly.pdbx_seq_one_letter_code
_entity_poly.pdbx_strand_id
1 'polypeptide(L)'
;MYESLDKKKDVESTPKGVRRRFSDFVWLRDTLAKCFPGVLLPPLPPKKLLGNMNEAFIKSRCVKLQIFMERLISRMHFISQSLPFKIFVTKVGEEFKAEKKKLSQFFKTSWTRPEICALYERLFRDRLDIMRPEIPKDPADMVEFMRSFLLETRKHVLALAKHASSAANSLDHIAAESTRMGTTLSSTIGPHETPAKNCNSTEDNTGRENLRDSLGEMRTETEYLRDTYAIVARCAIDEAEDTAAMMEVVCCWDAFRKELDRSKKIYGADVECEKLFVILTRLLFFSEIQFYWRRKLAQYKNSQNQFAKQAVDRANKLKKVWMEAMNKSSPA
;
A
#
# COMPACT_ATOMS: atom_id res chain seq x y z
N MET A 1 12.92 16.22 -48.63
CA MET A 1 14.10 17.11 -48.74
C MET A 1 14.52 17.58 -47.34
N TYR A 2 14.99 16.64 -46.52
CA TYR A 2 15.85 16.84 -45.35
C TYR A 2 16.47 15.47 -45.09
N GLU A 3 17.48 15.18 -45.88
CA GLU A 3 18.32 13.98 -45.77
C GLU A 3 19.76 14.47 -45.64
N SER A 4 20.55 13.73 -44.86
CA SER A 4 21.96 13.92 -44.55
C SER A 4 22.31 15.07 -43.60
N LEU A 5 22.52 14.71 -42.33
CA LEU A 5 23.74 15.04 -41.59
C LEU A 5 23.79 14.10 -40.36
N ASP A 6 24.19 12.87 -40.63
CA ASP A 6 24.57 11.91 -39.60
C ASP A 6 26.08 12.02 -39.37
N LYS A 7 26.47 12.58 -38.22
CA LYS A 7 27.83 12.45 -37.67
C LYS A 7 27.71 12.05 -36.20
N LYS A 8 27.90 10.76 -35.98
CA LYS A 8 28.32 10.06 -34.75
C LYS A 8 28.42 10.95 -33.50
N LYS A 9 27.46 10.76 -32.60
CA LYS A 9 27.73 10.71 -31.15
C LYS A 9 27.10 9.44 -30.61
N ASP A 10 27.90 8.39 -30.55
CA ASP A 10 27.69 7.31 -29.59
C ASP A 10 27.85 7.93 -28.20
N VAL A 11 26.76 8.49 -27.70
CA VAL A 11 26.58 8.74 -26.26
C VAL A 11 25.63 7.66 -25.82
N GLU A 12 26.18 6.71 -25.07
CA GLU A 12 25.47 5.76 -24.23
C GLU A 12 24.57 6.56 -23.27
N SER A 13 23.41 6.96 -23.78
CA SER A 13 22.36 7.64 -23.04
C SER A 13 21.73 6.60 -22.13
N THR A 14 22.34 6.37 -20.98
CA THR A 14 21.56 5.96 -19.81
C THR A 14 20.34 6.87 -19.76
N PRO A 15 19.09 6.35 -19.83
CA PRO A 15 17.92 7.21 -19.90
C PRO A 15 17.97 8.14 -18.70
N LYS A 16 18.08 9.45 -18.94
CA LYS A 16 18.13 10.48 -17.90
C LYS A 16 16.86 10.35 -17.06
N GLY A 17 16.95 9.63 -15.94
CA GLY A 17 15.83 9.42 -15.05
C GLY A 17 15.35 10.75 -14.49
N VAL A 18 14.03 10.96 -14.46
CA VAL A 18 13.44 12.12 -13.79
C VAL A 18 13.48 11.91 -12.27
N ARG A 19 13.93 12.93 -11.53
CA ARG A 19 13.84 12.92 -10.06
C ARG A 19 12.56 13.61 -9.60
N ARG A 20 11.87 13.01 -8.63
CA ARG A 20 10.61 13.51 -8.06
C ARG A 20 10.64 13.44 -6.54
N ARG A 21 10.22 14.53 -5.89
CA ARG A 21 9.99 14.56 -4.44
C ARG A 21 8.57 14.09 -4.14
N PHE A 22 8.34 13.64 -2.91
CA PHE A 22 7.03 13.17 -2.46
C PHE A 22 5.88 14.16 -2.73
N SER A 23 6.10 15.47 -2.51
CA SER A 23 5.08 16.49 -2.81
C SER A 23 4.73 16.62 -4.29
N ASP A 24 5.59 16.14 -5.19
CA ASP A 24 5.26 16.08 -6.61
C ASP A 24 4.35 14.90 -6.93
N PHE A 25 4.47 13.79 -6.21
CA PHE A 25 3.50 12.68 -6.29
C PHE A 25 2.13 13.10 -5.75
N VAL A 26 2.10 13.87 -4.65
CA VAL A 26 0.86 14.47 -4.12
C VAL A 26 0.20 15.33 -5.21
N TRP A 27 0.97 16.24 -5.83
CA TRP A 27 0.46 17.04 -6.93
C TRP A 27 -0.07 16.19 -8.09
N LEU A 28 0.64 15.12 -8.49
CA LEU A 28 0.19 14.25 -9.56
C LEU A 28 -1.16 13.62 -9.21
N ARG A 29 -1.29 13.00 -8.04
CA ARG A 29 -2.54 12.36 -7.61
C ARG A 29 -3.69 13.37 -7.55
N ASP A 30 -3.47 14.52 -6.92
CA ASP A 30 -4.51 15.55 -6.77
C ASP A 30 -4.93 16.14 -8.12
N THR A 31 -3.99 16.26 -9.06
CA THR A 31 -4.29 16.73 -10.43
C THR A 31 -5.06 15.67 -11.20
N LEU A 32 -4.66 14.41 -11.11
CA LEU A 32 -5.39 13.29 -11.72
C LEU A 32 -6.82 13.18 -11.16
N ALA A 33 -7.02 13.40 -9.86
CA ALA A 33 -8.36 13.36 -9.26
C ALA A 33 -9.28 14.45 -9.83
N LYS A 34 -8.73 15.60 -10.21
CA LYS A 34 -9.45 16.69 -10.88
C LYS A 34 -9.71 16.39 -12.36
N CYS A 35 -8.73 15.81 -13.06
CA CYS A 35 -8.88 15.37 -14.44
C CYS A 35 -9.94 14.29 -14.60
N PHE A 36 -10.02 13.40 -13.61
CA PHE A 36 -10.82 12.19 -13.68
C PHE A 36 -11.71 12.05 -12.42
N PRO A 37 -12.73 12.91 -12.26
CA PRO A 37 -13.65 12.82 -11.12
C PRO A 37 -14.39 11.48 -11.07
N GLY A 38 -14.46 10.87 -9.88
CA GLY A 38 -15.14 9.57 -9.72
C GLY A 38 -14.31 8.35 -10.14
N VAL A 39 -13.06 8.55 -10.55
CA VAL A 39 -12.09 7.46 -10.73
C VAL A 39 -11.36 7.17 -9.43
N LEU A 40 -11.29 5.88 -9.04
CA LEU A 40 -10.50 5.40 -7.91
C LEU A 40 -9.00 5.44 -8.24
N LEU A 41 -8.32 6.44 -7.69
CA LEU A 41 -6.86 6.55 -7.77
C LEU A 41 -6.20 5.80 -6.60
N PRO A 42 -5.07 5.11 -6.84
CA PRO A 42 -4.30 4.49 -5.77
C PRO A 42 -3.96 5.51 -4.66
N PRO A 43 -4.02 5.12 -3.38
CA PRO A 43 -3.60 5.98 -2.28
C PRO A 43 -2.10 6.25 -2.35
N LEU A 44 -1.69 7.42 -1.88
CA LEU A 44 -0.28 7.72 -1.63
C LEU A 44 0.09 7.27 -0.21
N PRO A 45 1.38 6.94 0.04
CA PRO A 45 1.85 6.71 1.39
C PRO A 45 1.58 7.94 2.27
N PRO A 46 1.35 7.74 3.58
CA PRO A 46 0.94 8.80 4.48
C PRO A 46 1.97 9.94 4.53
N LYS A 47 1.43 11.17 4.58
CA LYS A 47 2.19 12.36 4.93
C LYS A 47 2.70 12.17 6.36
N LYS A 48 4.02 12.13 6.53
CA LYS A 48 4.59 12.16 7.88
C LYS A 48 4.51 13.60 8.37
N LEU A 49 3.77 13.85 9.44
CA LEU A 49 3.54 15.20 9.97
C LEU A 49 4.70 15.67 10.86
N LEU A 50 5.38 14.77 11.59
CA LEU A 50 6.54 15.05 12.45
C LEU A 50 7.48 13.83 12.57
N GLY A 51 8.79 14.05 12.80
CA GLY A 51 9.78 13.03 13.21
C GLY A 51 10.82 12.57 12.17
N ASN A 52 11.95 12.01 12.65
CA ASN A 52 13.16 11.67 11.88
C ASN A 52 12.87 10.89 10.57
N MET A 53 13.45 11.35 9.47
CA MET A 53 13.48 10.64 8.18
C MET A 53 14.50 9.50 8.21
N ASN A 54 14.29 8.51 9.09
CA ASN A 54 15.15 7.34 9.12
C ASN A 54 15.13 6.64 7.76
N GLU A 55 16.25 6.06 7.35
CA GLU A 55 16.44 5.40 6.06
C GLU A 55 15.38 4.33 5.79
N ALA A 56 15.01 3.55 6.81
CA ALA A 56 13.94 2.54 6.71
C ALA A 56 12.59 3.15 6.29
N PHE A 57 12.27 4.35 6.81
CA PHE A 57 11.06 5.07 6.46
C PHE A 57 11.09 5.57 5.02
N ILE A 58 12.23 6.10 4.57
CA ILE A 58 12.41 6.54 3.17
C ILE A 58 12.29 5.36 2.22
N LYS A 59 12.98 4.23 2.51
CA LYS A 59 12.89 3.00 1.71
C LYS A 59 11.45 2.50 1.60
N SER A 60 10.74 2.39 2.72
CA SER A 60 9.33 1.98 2.74
C SER A 60 8.45 2.91 1.89
N ARG A 61 8.66 4.23 1.99
CA ARG A 61 7.95 5.20 1.15
C ARG A 61 8.27 5.04 -0.33
N CYS A 62 9.53 4.82 -0.70
CA CYS A 62 9.91 4.60 -2.10
C CYS A 62 9.20 3.38 -2.69
N VAL A 63 9.13 2.27 -1.95
CA VAL A 63 8.38 1.07 -2.36
C VAL A 63 6.90 1.39 -2.54
N LYS A 64 6.27 2.10 -1.60
CA LYS A 64 4.85 2.50 -1.74
C LYS A 64 4.61 3.45 -2.93
N LEU A 65 5.54 4.35 -3.22
CA LEU A 65 5.45 5.24 -4.39
C LEU A 65 5.63 4.49 -5.71
N GLN A 66 6.50 3.47 -5.74
CA GLN A 66 6.62 2.57 -6.89
C GLN A 66 5.31 1.81 -7.12
N ILE A 67 4.74 1.20 -6.08
CA ILE A 67 3.45 0.52 -6.16
C ILE A 67 2.35 1.47 -6.64
N PHE A 68 2.34 2.73 -6.16
CA PHE A 68 1.42 3.76 -6.65
C PHE A 68 1.53 3.97 -8.17
N MET A 69 2.75 4.11 -8.69
CA MET A 69 3.00 4.29 -10.14
C MET A 69 2.58 3.06 -10.94
N GLU A 70 2.96 1.86 -10.49
CA GLU A 70 2.59 0.59 -11.12
C GLU A 70 1.07 0.42 -11.18
N ARG A 71 0.36 0.74 -10.08
CA ARG A 71 -1.10 0.68 -10.02
C ARG A 71 -1.78 1.70 -10.92
N LEU A 72 -1.21 2.91 -11.05
CA LEU A 72 -1.73 3.92 -11.99
C LEU A 72 -1.65 3.40 -13.43
N ILE A 73 -0.50 2.87 -13.83
CA ILE A 73 -0.24 2.48 -15.22
C ILE A 73 -1.00 1.19 -15.59
N SER A 74 -0.99 0.18 -14.71
CA SER A 74 -1.60 -1.14 -14.98
C SER A 74 -3.12 -1.09 -15.13
N ARG A 75 -3.80 -0.29 -14.32
CA ARG A 75 -5.26 -0.20 -14.34
C ARG A 75 -5.77 0.76 -15.41
N MET A 76 -5.05 1.86 -15.62
CA MET A 76 -5.59 3.04 -16.29
C MET A 76 -4.66 3.47 -17.41
N HIS A 77 -4.67 2.71 -18.51
CA HIS A 77 -3.84 3.00 -19.69
C HIS A 77 -4.00 4.44 -20.20
N PHE A 78 -5.18 5.06 -20.02
CA PHE A 78 -5.36 6.47 -20.39
C PHE A 78 -4.68 7.46 -19.44
N ILE A 79 -4.39 7.09 -18.18
CA ILE A 79 -3.64 7.95 -17.26
C ILE A 79 -2.22 8.13 -17.77
N SER A 80 -1.57 7.09 -18.31
CA SER A 80 -0.22 7.23 -18.86
C SER A 80 -0.18 8.19 -20.06
N GLN A 81 -1.30 8.33 -20.77
CA GLN A 81 -1.47 9.26 -21.88
C GLN A 81 -1.87 10.68 -21.45
N SER A 82 -2.28 10.86 -20.19
CA SER A 82 -2.75 12.14 -19.66
C SER A 82 -1.62 13.16 -19.56
N LEU A 83 -1.95 14.44 -19.76
CA LEU A 83 -0.99 15.53 -19.67
C LEU A 83 -0.30 15.62 -18.28
N PRO A 84 -1.00 15.51 -17.12
CA PRO A 84 -0.34 15.53 -15.82
C PRO A 84 0.71 14.43 -15.67
N PHE A 85 0.41 13.21 -16.13
CA PHE A 85 1.33 12.08 -16.05
C PHE A 85 2.53 12.27 -16.97
N LYS A 86 2.30 12.68 -18.22
CA LYS A 86 3.38 13.00 -19.18
C LYS A 86 4.32 14.06 -18.62
N ILE A 87 3.79 15.15 -18.06
CA ILE A 87 4.59 16.18 -17.39
C ILE A 87 5.40 15.55 -16.25
N PHE A 88 4.76 14.72 -15.43
CA PHE A 88 5.40 14.06 -14.30
C PHE A 88 6.53 13.09 -14.70
N VAL A 89 6.46 12.40 -15.83
CA VAL A 89 7.50 11.42 -16.20
C VAL A 89 8.55 11.95 -17.17
N THR A 90 8.29 13.05 -17.89
CA THR A 90 9.18 13.55 -18.95
C THR A 90 9.89 14.88 -18.65
N LYS A 91 9.25 15.79 -17.91
CA LYS A 91 9.75 17.17 -17.76
C LYS A 91 10.77 17.28 -16.63
N VAL A 92 11.76 18.15 -16.74
CA VAL A 92 12.83 18.30 -15.72
C VAL A 92 13.03 19.76 -15.32
N GLY A 93 13.59 19.97 -14.12
CA GLY A 93 14.00 21.30 -13.65
C GLY A 93 12.89 22.35 -13.68
N GLU A 94 13.19 23.52 -14.26
CA GLU A 94 12.26 24.65 -14.36
C GLU A 94 11.08 24.37 -15.30
N GLU A 95 11.27 23.54 -16.34
CA GLU A 95 10.20 23.16 -17.26
C GLU A 95 9.10 22.40 -16.50
N PHE A 96 9.47 21.46 -15.64
CA PHE A 96 8.51 20.75 -14.79
C PHE A 96 7.73 21.70 -13.88
N LYS A 97 8.40 22.68 -13.26
CA LYS A 97 7.75 23.67 -12.38
C LYS A 97 6.78 24.56 -13.15
N ALA A 98 7.18 25.04 -14.33
CA ALA A 98 6.36 25.89 -15.18
C ALA A 98 5.09 25.16 -15.66
N GLU A 99 5.24 23.96 -16.21
CA GLU A 99 4.11 23.14 -16.69
C GLU A 99 3.16 22.73 -15.54
N LYS A 100 3.73 22.36 -14.38
CA LYS A 100 2.96 22.10 -13.16
C LYS A 100 2.12 23.30 -12.73
N LYS A 101 2.68 24.51 -12.80
CA LYS A 101 1.96 25.76 -12.47
C LYS A 101 0.86 26.06 -13.47
N LYS A 102 1.15 26.00 -14.78
CA LYS A 102 0.18 26.20 -15.86
C LYS A 102 -1.01 25.27 -15.73
N LEU A 103 -0.75 23.97 -15.55
CA LEU A 103 -1.81 22.97 -15.44
C LEU A 103 -2.65 23.16 -14.17
N SER A 104 -2.01 23.51 -13.04
CA SER A 104 -2.72 23.80 -11.80
C SER A 104 -3.61 25.05 -11.90
N GLN A 105 -3.26 26.01 -12.77
CA GLN A 105 -4.07 27.20 -13.05
C GLN A 105 -5.22 26.87 -13.99
N PHE A 106 -4.99 26.08 -15.03
CA PHE A 106 -6.03 25.63 -15.97
C PHE A 106 -7.20 24.93 -15.25
N PHE A 107 -6.91 24.01 -14.31
CA PHE A 107 -7.95 23.32 -13.54
C PHE A 107 -8.72 24.21 -12.55
N LYS A 108 -8.30 25.46 -12.33
CA LYS A 108 -9.09 26.42 -11.53
C LYS A 108 -10.16 27.14 -12.37
N THR A 109 -9.99 27.20 -13.69
CA THR A 109 -10.75 28.13 -14.54
C THR A 109 -11.49 27.46 -15.69
N SER A 110 -11.13 26.23 -16.09
CA SER A 110 -11.40 25.77 -17.47
C SER A 110 -11.79 24.29 -17.61
N TRP A 111 -12.29 23.64 -16.57
CA TRP A 111 -12.74 22.24 -16.67
C TRP A 111 -14.26 22.15 -16.53
N THR A 112 -14.96 22.04 -17.66
CA THR A 112 -16.42 22.10 -17.73
C THR A 112 -17.06 20.70 -17.78
N ARG A 113 -18.36 20.61 -17.43
CA ARG A 113 -19.10 19.33 -17.45
C ARG A 113 -19.17 18.69 -18.86
N PRO A 114 -19.41 19.45 -19.95
CA PRO A 114 -19.40 18.88 -21.30
C PRO A 114 -18.04 18.29 -21.69
N GLU A 115 -16.94 18.95 -21.31
CA GLU A 115 -15.59 18.43 -21.57
C GLU A 115 -15.33 17.12 -20.81
N ILE A 116 -15.77 17.01 -19.56
CA ILE A 116 -15.69 15.76 -18.78
C ILE A 116 -16.52 14.67 -19.45
N CYS A 117 -17.76 14.97 -19.85
CA CYS A 117 -18.63 13.99 -20.51
C CYS A 117 -17.98 13.47 -21.79
N ALA A 118 -17.53 14.37 -22.67
CA ALA A 118 -16.88 14.01 -23.93
C ALA A 118 -15.60 13.18 -23.70
N LEU A 119 -14.83 13.52 -22.66
CA LEU A 119 -13.67 12.73 -22.25
C LEU A 119 -14.09 11.33 -21.83
N TYR A 120 -15.12 11.19 -21.01
CA TYR A 120 -15.54 9.90 -20.45
C TYR A 120 -16.21 9.01 -21.47
N GLU A 121 -17.04 9.56 -22.35
CA GLU A 121 -17.60 8.85 -23.50
C GLU A 121 -16.49 8.31 -24.41
N ARG A 122 -15.38 9.05 -24.56
CA ARG A 122 -14.23 8.58 -25.34
C ARG A 122 -13.42 7.50 -24.60
N LEU A 123 -13.12 7.70 -23.32
CA LEU A 123 -12.23 6.82 -22.54
C LEU A 123 -12.91 5.53 -22.06
N PHE A 124 -14.20 5.60 -21.82
CA PHE A 124 -14.98 4.51 -21.25
C PHE A 124 -16.08 4.04 -22.19
N ARG A 125 -16.05 4.38 -23.49
CA ARG A 125 -17.04 3.94 -24.49
C ARG A 125 -17.46 2.49 -24.29
N ASP A 126 -16.50 1.58 -24.37
CA ASP A 126 -16.73 0.13 -24.25
C ASP A 126 -17.28 -0.25 -22.86
N ARG A 127 -16.84 0.42 -21.79
CA ARG A 127 -17.33 0.16 -20.43
C ARG A 127 -18.69 0.77 -20.12
N LEU A 128 -19.05 1.85 -20.81
CA LEU A 128 -20.34 2.54 -20.69
C LEU A 128 -21.41 1.89 -21.56
N ASP A 129 -21.03 1.31 -22.73
CA ASP A 129 -21.93 0.62 -23.67
C ASP A 129 -22.11 -0.88 -23.40
N ILE A 130 -21.05 -1.63 -23.06
CA ILE A 130 -21.10 -3.12 -22.91
C ILE A 130 -21.83 -3.55 -21.62
N MET A 131 -22.09 -2.62 -20.69
CA MET A 131 -22.75 -2.89 -19.42
C MET A 131 -24.09 -2.12 -19.31
N ARG A 132 -25.09 -2.54 -20.09
CA ARG A 132 -26.51 -2.24 -19.84
C ARG A 132 -27.16 -3.08 -18.70
N PRO A 133 -26.54 -3.34 -17.54
CA PRO A 133 -27.35 -3.39 -16.33
C PRO A 133 -28.06 -2.06 -16.13
N GLU A 134 -29.33 -2.12 -15.79
CA GLU A 134 -30.06 -0.95 -15.30
C GLU A 134 -29.29 -0.38 -14.11
N ILE A 135 -29.17 0.95 -14.08
CA ILE A 135 -28.71 1.64 -12.88
C ILE A 135 -29.65 1.19 -11.74
N PRO A 136 -29.12 0.87 -10.55
CA PRO A 136 -29.97 0.55 -9.41
C PRO A 136 -31.13 1.53 -9.25
N LYS A 137 -32.32 1.03 -8.92
CA LYS A 137 -33.51 1.88 -8.74
C LYS A 137 -33.29 2.99 -7.71
N ASP A 138 -32.52 2.68 -6.66
CA ASP A 138 -32.05 3.65 -5.68
C ASP A 138 -30.52 3.60 -5.54
N PRO A 139 -29.78 4.38 -6.33
CA PRO A 139 -28.33 4.47 -6.21
C PRO A 139 -27.88 5.12 -4.90
N ALA A 140 -28.70 6.01 -4.32
CA ALA A 140 -28.33 6.76 -3.13
C ALA A 140 -28.27 5.83 -1.90
N ASP A 141 -29.28 4.97 -1.74
CA ASP A 141 -29.31 3.96 -0.68
C ASP A 141 -28.12 3.00 -0.77
N MET A 142 -27.78 2.53 -1.97
CA MET A 142 -26.62 1.66 -2.17
C MET A 142 -25.30 2.37 -1.86
N VAL A 143 -25.16 3.64 -2.23
CA VAL A 143 -23.98 4.46 -1.93
C VAL A 143 -23.85 4.69 -0.42
N GLU A 144 -24.95 4.89 0.29
CA GLU A 144 -24.94 5.06 1.75
C GLU A 144 -24.62 3.75 2.49
N PHE A 145 -25.16 2.63 2.01
CA PHE A 145 -24.73 1.30 2.46
C PHE A 145 -23.22 1.12 2.26
N MET A 146 -22.70 1.44 1.07
CA MET A 146 -21.26 1.38 0.81
C MET A 146 -20.45 2.29 1.71
N ARG A 147 -20.91 3.52 1.96
CA ARG A 147 -20.24 4.44 2.90
C ARG A 147 -20.12 3.81 4.27
N SER A 148 -21.21 3.27 4.80
CA SER A 148 -21.25 2.58 6.09
C SER A 148 -20.32 1.36 6.12
N PHE A 149 -20.36 0.54 5.07
CA PHE A 149 -19.47 -0.61 4.91
C PHE A 149 -17.99 -0.23 4.89
N LEU A 150 -17.62 0.81 4.13
CA LEU A 150 -16.24 1.28 4.02
C LEU A 150 -15.74 1.87 5.34
N LEU A 151 -16.58 2.59 6.08
CA LEU A 151 -16.26 3.11 7.42
C LEU A 151 -15.95 1.96 8.40
N GLU A 152 -16.86 0.98 8.48
CA GLU A 152 -16.69 -0.14 9.42
C GLU A 152 -15.52 -1.05 9.00
N THR A 153 -15.36 -1.31 7.69
CA THR A 153 -14.19 -2.00 7.15
C THR A 153 -12.91 -1.31 7.61
N ARG A 154 -12.79 0.00 7.37
CA ARG A 154 -11.58 0.77 7.69
C ARG A 154 -11.26 0.69 9.19
N LYS A 155 -12.27 0.79 10.04
CA LYS A 155 -12.13 0.64 11.50
C LYS A 155 -11.59 -0.75 11.87
N HIS A 156 -12.16 -1.82 11.32
CA HIS A 156 -11.72 -3.19 11.61
C HIS A 156 -10.30 -3.48 11.12
N VAL A 157 -9.93 -3.06 9.90
CA VAL A 157 -8.57 -3.32 9.39
C VAL A 157 -7.51 -2.51 10.13
N LEU A 158 -7.84 -1.29 10.60
CA LEU A 158 -6.93 -0.52 11.46
C LEU A 158 -6.75 -1.18 12.84
N ALA A 159 -7.82 -1.75 13.41
CA ALA A 159 -7.72 -2.52 14.64
C ALA A 159 -6.85 -3.78 14.45
N LEU A 160 -7.03 -4.51 13.35
CA LEU A 160 -6.18 -5.64 12.98
C LEU A 160 -4.71 -5.22 12.86
N ALA A 161 -4.43 -4.11 12.17
CA ALA A 161 -3.07 -3.58 12.04
C ALA A 161 -2.42 -3.27 13.39
N LYS A 162 -3.20 -2.69 14.32
CA LYS A 162 -2.76 -2.40 15.69
C LYS A 162 -2.43 -3.69 16.45
N HIS A 163 -3.32 -4.67 16.42
CA HIS A 163 -3.11 -5.94 17.13
C HIS A 163 -1.92 -6.72 16.55
N ALA A 164 -1.81 -6.80 15.22
CA ALA A 164 -0.67 -7.47 14.57
C ALA A 164 0.67 -6.78 14.87
N SER A 165 0.70 -5.44 14.90
CA SER A 165 1.89 -4.69 15.35
C SER A 165 2.25 -4.98 16.80
N SER A 166 1.24 -5.09 17.68
CA SER A 166 1.46 -5.41 19.10
C SER A 166 2.02 -6.82 19.28
N ALA A 167 1.53 -7.80 18.51
CA ALA A 167 2.06 -9.16 18.51
C ALA A 167 3.52 -9.18 18.02
N ALA A 168 3.83 -8.47 16.94
CA ALA A 168 5.20 -8.33 16.44
C ALA A 168 6.14 -7.73 17.50
N ASN A 169 5.73 -6.64 18.18
CA ASN A 169 6.53 -6.04 19.25
C ASN A 169 6.76 -7.00 20.43
N SER A 170 5.76 -7.81 20.77
CA SER A 170 5.89 -8.82 21.84
C SER A 170 6.92 -9.89 21.48
N LEU A 171 6.93 -10.34 20.22
CA LEU A 171 7.92 -11.29 19.71
C LEU A 171 9.33 -10.67 19.66
N ASP A 172 9.45 -9.38 19.36
CA ASP A 172 10.73 -8.66 19.47
C ASP A 172 11.28 -8.65 20.90
N HIS A 173 10.41 -8.47 21.90
CA HIS A 173 10.81 -8.58 23.30
C HIS A 173 11.30 -9.99 23.66
N ILE A 174 10.63 -11.03 23.17
CA ILE A 174 11.05 -12.43 23.38
C ILE A 174 12.42 -12.68 22.74
N ALA A 175 12.63 -12.26 21.50
CA ALA A 175 13.93 -12.41 20.82
C ALA A 175 15.07 -11.66 21.54
N ALA A 176 14.78 -10.46 22.05
CA ALA A 176 15.73 -9.69 22.84
C ALA A 176 16.09 -10.41 24.16
N GLU A 177 15.11 -11.03 24.83
CA GLU A 177 15.35 -11.81 26.04
C GLU A 177 16.16 -13.08 25.75
N SER A 178 15.83 -13.83 24.69
CA SER A 178 16.64 -14.98 24.26
C SER A 178 18.11 -14.60 24.02
N THR A 179 18.34 -13.41 23.44
CA THR A 179 19.70 -12.86 23.27
C THR A 179 20.36 -12.59 24.61
N ARG A 180 19.68 -11.92 25.54
CA ARG A 180 20.20 -11.63 26.88
C ARG A 180 20.59 -12.91 27.60
N MET A 181 19.70 -13.90 27.64
CA MET A 181 19.94 -15.20 28.25
C MET A 181 21.19 -15.87 27.65
N GLY A 182 21.32 -15.89 26.32
CA GLY A 182 22.49 -16.44 25.63
C GLY A 182 23.78 -15.70 25.96
N THR A 183 23.75 -14.36 26.06
CA THR A 183 24.92 -13.56 26.45
C THR A 183 25.31 -13.78 27.91
N THR A 184 24.35 -13.91 28.82
CA THR A 184 24.61 -14.21 30.23
C THR A 184 25.27 -15.58 30.37
N LEU A 185 24.73 -16.62 29.71
CA LEU A 185 25.33 -17.95 29.68
C LEU A 185 26.76 -17.95 29.11
N SER A 186 27.03 -17.09 28.13
CA SER A 186 28.38 -16.95 27.57
C SER A 186 29.32 -16.23 28.54
N SER A 187 28.84 -15.23 29.27
CA SER A 187 29.65 -14.48 30.25
C SER A 187 29.98 -15.28 31.52
N THR A 188 29.19 -16.31 31.84
CA THR A 188 29.53 -17.27 32.90
C THR A 188 30.63 -18.26 32.49
N ILE A 189 31.10 -18.22 31.24
CA ILE A 189 32.29 -18.95 30.77
C ILE A 189 33.53 -18.10 31.12
N GLY A 190 34.05 -18.25 32.33
CA GLY A 190 35.33 -17.65 32.73
C GLY A 190 36.53 -18.53 32.36
N PRO A 191 37.73 -17.96 32.08
CA PRO A 191 38.98 -18.73 31.90
C PRO A 191 39.52 -19.39 33.20
N HIS A 192 38.80 -19.29 34.32
CA HIS A 192 39.22 -19.80 35.61
C HIS A 192 38.01 -20.30 36.42
N GLU A 193 37.62 -21.54 36.22
CA GLU A 193 37.18 -22.35 37.36
C GLU A 193 38.24 -23.44 37.52
N THR A 194 38.98 -23.38 38.62
CA THR A 194 39.67 -24.59 39.09
C THR A 194 38.55 -25.62 39.26
N PRO A 195 38.61 -26.78 38.58
CA PRO A 195 37.53 -27.74 38.68
C PRO A 195 37.33 -28.05 40.16
N ALA A 196 36.12 -27.82 40.66
CA ALA A 196 35.75 -28.31 41.98
C ALA A 196 36.15 -29.78 42.01
N LYS A 197 36.84 -30.23 43.07
CA LYS A 197 37.57 -31.51 43.13
C LYS A 197 36.75 -32.77 42.78
N ASN A 198 35.43 -32.66 42.57
CA ASN A 198 34.50 -33.72 42.21
C ASN A 198 33.62 -33.45 40.97
N CYS A 199 33.91 -32.44 40.13
CA CYS A 199 33.12 -32.14 38.92
C CYS A 199 33.91 -32.43 37.64
N ASN A 200 33.34 -33.25 36.75
CA ASN A 200 33.80 -33.38 35.36
C ASN A 200 33.51 -32.05 34.62
N SER A 201 34.51 -31.17 34.54
CA SER A 201 34.40 -29.84 33.92
C SER A 201 33.98 -29.84 32.45
N THR A 202 34.10 -30.98 31.76
CA THR A 202 33.76 -31.15 30.34
C THR A 202 32.26 -31.31 30.10
N GLU A 203 31.53 -32.02 30.97
CA GLU A 203 30.07 -32.26 30.83
C GLU A 203 29.23 -31.02 31.14
N ASP A 204 29.65 -30.22 32.13
CA ASP A 204 28.95 -29.00 32.57
C ASP A 204 29.04 -27.87 31.52
N ASN A 205 30.14 -27.79 30.76
CA ASN A 205 30.29 -26.83 29.67
C ASN A 205 29.46 -27.22 28.43
N THR A 206 29.35 -28.51 28.09
CA THR A 206 28.57 -28.97 26.93
C THR A 206 27.07 -28.68 27.08
N GLY A 207 26.49 -28.87 28.28
CA GLY A 207 25.08 -28.54 28.53
C GLY A 207 24.78 -27.04 28.37
N ARG A 208 25.68 -26.18 28.84
CA ARG A 208 25.55 -24.71 28.74
C ARG A 208 25.68 -24.21 27.30
N GLU A 209 26.64 -24.74 26.55
CA GLU A 209 26.82 -24.43 25.13
C GLU A 209 25.60 -24.86 24.31
N ASN A 210 25.07 -26.07 24.55
CA ASN A 210 23.85 -26.55 23.91
C ASN A 210 22.65 -25.64 24.17
N LEU A 211 22.46 -25.18 25.42
CA LEU A 211 21.39 -24.26 25.78
C LEU A 211 21.55 -22.89 25.12
N ARG A 212 22.77 -22.34 25.09
CA ARG A 212 23.09 -21.08 24.40
C ARG A 212 22.72 -21.17 22.92
N ASP A 213 23.09 -22.25 22.26
CA ASP A 213 22.85 -22.43 20.84
C ASP A 213 21.34 -22.59 20.57
N SER A 214 20.62 -23.35 21.40
CA SER A 214 19.14 -23.44 21.34
C SER A 214 18.44 -22.09 21.55
N LEU A 215 18.95 -21.23 22.44
CA LEU A 215 18.41 -19.86 22.62
C LEU A 215 18.66 -18.99 21.37
N GLY A 216 19.79 -19.19 20.69
CA GLY A 216 20.09 -18.55 19.41
C GLY A 216 19.11 -18.96 18.31
N GLU A 217 18.85 -20.26 18.16
CA GLU A 217 17.87 -20.78 17.21
C GLU A 217 16.45 -20.30 17.54
N MET A 218 16.07 -20.31 18.82
CA MET A 218 14.77 -19.82 19.30
C MET A 218 14.58 -18.33 18.97
N ARG A 219 15.62 -17.52 19.19
CA ARG A 219 15.63 -16.11 18.80
C ARG A 219 15.36 -15.96 17.31
N THR A 220 16.12 -16.65 16.45
CA THR A 220 15.99 -16.55 15.00
C THR A 220 14.58 -16.90 14.52
N GLU A 221 14.00 -18.00 15.00
CA GLU A 221 12.64 -18.38 14.60
C GLU A 221 11.58 -17.43 15.18
N THR A 222 11.82 -16.84 16.36
CA THR A 222 10.96 -15.79 16.93
C THR A 222 10.98 -14.52 16.06
N GLU A 223 12.16 -14.09 15.59
CA GLU A 223 12.30 -12.95 14.67
C GLU A 223 11.56 -13.19 13.34
N TYR A 224 11.60 -14.42 12.80
CA TYR A 224 10.82 -14.77 11.61
C TYR A 224 9.30 -14.77 11.85
N LEU A 225 8.86 -15.22 13.02
CA LEU A 225 7.44 -15.14 13.40
C LEU A 225 7.01 -13.67 13.58
N ARG A 226 7.86 -12.83 14.15
CA ARG A 226 7.66 -11.38 14.26
C ARG A 226 7.46 -10.74 12.88
N ASP A 227 8.30 -11.09 11.92
CA ASP A 227 8.20 -10.60 10.55
C ASP A 227 6.88 -11.02 9.88
N THR A 228 6.39 -12.22 10.20
CA THR A 228 5.10 -12.74 9.71
C THR A 228 3.93 -11.88 10.20
N TYR A 229 3.90 -11.49 11.48
CA TYR A 229 2.90 -10.55 12.01
C TYR A 229 3.07 -9.13 11.47
N ALA A 230 4.31 -8.68 11.25
CA ALA A 230 4.57 -7.38 10.65
C ALA A 230 4.04 -7.29 9.21
N ILE A 231 4.04 -8.39 8.45
CA ILE A 231 3.39 -8.47 7.12
C ILE A 231 1.89 -8.23 7.26
N VAL A 232 1.21 -8.93 8.18
CA VAL A 232 -0.24 -8.76 8.41
C VAL A 232 -0.58 -7.32 8.75
N ALA A 233 0.20 -6.68 9.63
CA ALA A 233 0.01 -5.28 9.99
C ALA A 233 0.09 -4.36 8.77
N ARG A 234 1.11 -4.55 7.91
CA ARG A 234 1.27 -3.76 6.67
C ARG A 234 0.13 -3.97 5.69
N CYS A 235 -0.27 -5.23 5.45
CA CYS A 235 -1.38 -5.56 4.56
C CYS A 235 -2.69 -4.89 5.02
N ALA A 236 -2.96 -4.91 6.33
CA ALA A 236 -4.13 -4.29 6.92
C ALA A 236 -4.11 -2.74 6.81
N ILE A 237 -2.93 -2.11 6.95
CA ILE A 237 -2.76 -0.67 6.69
C ILE A 237 -3.02 -0.34 5.23
N ASP A 238 -2.46 -1.12 4.31
CA ASP A 238 -2.65 -0.91 2.87
C ASP A 238 -4.13 -1.06 2.46
N GLU A 239 -4.85 -2.01 3.06
CA GLU A 239 -6.30 -2.14 2.88
C GLU A 239 -7.08 -0.94 3.45
N ALA A 240 -6.64 -0.40 4.59
CA ALA A 240 -7.23 0.81 5.16
C ALA A 240 -7.04 2.03 4.24
N GLU A 241 -5.87 2.16 3.61
CA GLU A 241 -5.53 3.19 2.63
C GLU A 241 -6.37 3.04 1.35
N ASP A 242 -6.52 1.82 0.83
CA ASP A 242 -7.37 1.54 -0.33
C ASP A 242 -8.86 1.81 -0.04
N THR A 243 -9.31 1.49 1.17
CA THR A 243 -10.68 1.78 1.63
C THR A 243 -10.94 3.28 1.74
N ALA A 244 -9.95 4.06 2.19
CA ALA A 244 -10.05 5.52 2.18
C ALA A 244 -10.10 6.09 0.76
N ALA A 245 -9.31 5.53 -0.17
CA ALA A 245 -9.36 5.94 -1.57
C ALA A 245 -10.73 5.64 -2.21
N MET A 246 -11.36 4.50 -1.89
CA MET A 246 -12.73 4.22 -2.35
C MET A 246 -13.77 5.15 -1.71
N MET A 247 -13.59 5.53 -0.44
CA MET A 247 -14.42 6.54 0.21
C MET A 247 -14.36 7.90 -0.50
N GLU A 248 -13.19 8.31 -1.01
CA GLU A 248 -13.08 9.54 -1.82
C GLU A 248 -13.96 9.50 -3.06
N VAL A 249 -14.07 8.34 -3.73
CA VAL A 249 -14.94 8.16 -4.90
C VAL A 249 -16.42 8.22 -4.52
N VAL A 250 -16.81 7.55 -3.43
CA VAL A 250 -18.18 7.59 -2.88
C VAL A 250 -18.57 9.01 -2.50
N CYS A 251 -17.68 9.75 -1.84
CA CYS A 251 -17.90 11.17 -1.50
C CYS A 251 -17.97 12.07 -2.74
N CYS A 252 -17.15 11.81 -3.76
CA CYS A 252 -17.20 12.52 -5.03
C CYS A 252 -18.56 12.34 -5.71
N TRP A 253 -19.06 11.10 -5.79
CA TRP A 253 -20.37 10.81 -6.34
C TRP A 253 -21.50 11.53 -5.59
N ASP A 254 -21.48 11.51 -4.24
CA ASP A 254 -22.50 12.18 -3.42
C ASP A 254 -22.45 13.72 -3.57
N ALA A 255 -21.26 14.30 -3.76
CA ALA A 255 -21.11 15.71 -4.05
C ALA A 255 -21.78 16.10 -5.39
N PHE A 256 -21.57 15.30 -6.45
CA PHE A 256 -22.23 15.51 -7.74
C PHE A 256 -23.75 15.31 -7.67
N ARG A 257 -24.22 14.34 -6.89
CA ARG A 257 -25.67 14.16 -6.65
C ARG A 257 -26.29 15.41 -6.04
N LYS A 258 -25.69 15.91 -4.95
CA LYS A 258 -26.16 17.13 -4.26
C LYS A 258 -26.11 18.35 -5.16
N GLU A 259 -25.10 18.45 -6.01
CA GLU A 259 -24.99 19.51 -7.01
C GLU A 259 -26.10 19.43 -8.06
N LEU A 260 -26.40 18.23 -8.57
CA LEU A 260 -27.51 17.99 -9.50
C LEU A 260 -28.85 18.36 -8.87
N ASP A 261 -29.13 17.92 -7.64
CA ASP A 261 -30.36 18.25 -6.92
C ASP A 261 -30.50 19.77 -6.74
N ARG A 262 -29.40 20.46 -6.44
CA ARG A 262 -29.38 21.93 -6.34
C ARG A 262 -29.63 22.59 -7.70
N SER A 263 -28.99 22.10 -8.77
CA SER A 263 -29.17 22.63 -10.12
C SER A 263 -30.64 22.48 -10.56
N LYS A 264 -31.24 21.32 -10.33
CA LYS A 264 -32.64 21.06 -10.63
C LYS A 264 -33.61 22.00 -9.93
N LYS A 265 -33.32 22.31 -8.66
CA LYS A 265 -34.12 23.28 -7.88
C LYS A 265 -34.04 24.71 -8.43
N ILE A 266 -32.92 25.11 -9.02
CA ILE A 266 -32.70 26.49 -9.49
C ILE A 266 -33.13 26.66 -10.95
N TYR A 267 -32.73 25.74 -11.82
CA TYR A 267 -32.85 25.86 -13.27
C TYR A 267 -33.86 24.89 -13.90
N GLY A 268 -34.44 23.98 -13.12
CA GLY A 268 -35.35 22.95 -13.63
C GLY A 268 -34.59 21.76 -14.24
N ALA A 269 -34.53 21.67 -15.56
CA ALA A 269 -33.79 20.60 -16.25
C ALA A 269 -32.35 21.03 -16.54
N ASP A 270 -31.36 20.26 -16.06
CA ASP A 270 -29.93 20.45 -16.36
C ASP A 270 -29.38 19.19 -17.05
N VAL A 271 -29.58 19.14 -18.37
CA VAL A 271 -29.26 17.98 -19.20
C VAL A 271 -27.78 17.56 -19.07
N GLU A 272 -26.87 18.54 -18.99
CA GLU A 272 -25.44 18.27 -18.90
C GLU A 272 -25.04 17.73 -17.53
N CYS A 273 -25.62 18.27 -16.45
CA CYS A 273 -25.38 17.75 -15.09
C CYS A 273 -26.00 16.36 -14.91
N GLU A 274 -27.19 16.12 -15.47
CA GLU A 274 -27.83 14.80 -15.48
C GLU A 274 -26.99 13.77 -16.24
N LYS A 275 -26.54 14.13 -17.45
CA LYS A 275 -25.69 13.27 -18.28
C LYS A 275 -24.40 12.90 -17.57
N LEU A 276 -23.70 13.88 -16.99
CA LEU A 276 -22.48 13.63 -16.22
C LEU A 276 -22.76 12.71 -15.02
N PHE A 277 -23.83 12.96 -14.28
CA PHE A 277 -24.20 12.15 -13.12
C PHE A 277 -24.51 10.70 -13.50
N VAL A 278 -25.21 10.47 -14.62
CA VAL A 278 -25.46 9.12 -15.16
C VAL A 278 -24.15 8.41 -15.49
N ILE A 279 -23.21 9.09 -16.16
CA ILE A 279 -21.89 8.53 -16.49
C ILE A 279 -21.12 8.18 -15.21
N LEU A 280 -21.07 9.08 -14.22
CA LEU A 280 -20.38 8.85 -12.95
C LEU A 280 -21.00 7.70 -12.14
N THR A 281 -22.33 7.59 -12.16
CA THR A 281 -23.05 6.49 -11.52
C THR A 281 -22.69 5.15 -12.18
N ARG A 282 -22.69 5.09 -13.51
CA ARG A 282 -22.27 3.90 -14.24
C ARG A 282 -20.82 3.54 -13.96
N LEU A 283 -19.93 4.52 -13.97
CA LEU A 283 -18.52 4.33 -13.66
C LEU A 283 -18.33 3.73 -12.26
N LEU A 284 -18.99 4.31 -11.25
CA LEU A 284 -18.96 3.84 -9.88
C LEU A 284 -19.40 2.37 -9.78
N PHE A 285 -20.60 2.04 -10.23
CA PHE A 285 -21.20 0.72 -10.02
C PHE A 285 -20.60 -0.39 -10.89
N PHE A 286 -20.26 -0.07 -12.14
CA PHE A 286 -19.86 -1.07 -13.12
C PHE A 286 -18.35 -1.11 -13.37
N SER A 287 -17.57 -0.18 -12.81
CA SER A 287 -16.10 -0.21 -12.90
C SER A 287 -15.42 -0.12 -11.54
N GLU A 288 -15.69 0.93 -10.77
CA GLU A 288 -14.88 1.27 -9.61
C GLU A 288 -15.12 0.33 -8.43
N ILE A 289 -16.39 0.06 -8.11
CA ILE A 289 -16.78 -0.91 -7.08
C ILE A 289 -16.23 -2.30 -7.41
N GLN A 290 -16.44 -2.77 -8.64
CA GLN A 290 -15.98 -4.10 -9.05
C GLN A 290 -14.46 -4.22 -8.94
N PHE A 291 -13.72 -3.20 -9.39
CA PHE A 291 -12.27 -3.19 -9.29
C PHE A 291 -11.81 -3.21 -7.83
N TYR A 292 -12.41 -2.35 -6.98
CA TYR A 292 -12.11 -2.32 -5.54
C TYR A 292 -12.32 -3.70 -4.91
N TRP A 293 -13.46 -4.34 -5.16
CA TRP A 293 -13.78 -5.65 -4.60
C TRP A 293 -12.84 -6.76 -5.10
N ARG A 294 -12.58 -6.84 -6.40
CA ARG A 294 -11.66 -7.85 -6.96
C ARG A 294 -10.28 -7.73 -6.32
N ARG A 295 -9.78 -6.50 -6.19
CA ARG A 295 -8.48 -6.23 -5.57
C ARG A 295 -8.49 -6.60 -4.08
N LYS A 296 -9.50 -6.13 -3.33
CA LYS A 296 -9.65 -6.42 -1.90
C LYS A 296 -9.63 -7.93 -1.63
N LEU A 297 -10.43 -8.69 -2.37
CA LEU A 297 -10.50 -10.14 -2.24
C LEU A 297 -9.17 -10.82 -2.60
N ALA A 298 -8.51 -10.41 -3.69
CA ALA A 298 -7.22 -10.95 -4.09
C ALA A 298 -6.14 -10.67 -3.04
N GLN A 299 -6.06 -9.45 -2.53
CA GLN A 299 -5.10 -9.06 -1.50
C GLN A 299 -5.35 -9.79 -0.18
N TYR A 300 -6.61 -9.86 0.26
CA TYR A 300 -6.99 -10.58 1.47
C TYR A 300 -6.60 -12.06 1.36
N LYS A 301 -6.99 -12.73 0.27
CA LYS A 301 -6.66 -14.14 0.03
C LYS A 301 -5.16 -14.38 0.04
N ASN A 302 -4.39 -13.56 -0.68
CA ASN A 302 -2.94 -13.70 -0.75
C ASN A 302 -2.28 -13.48 0.62
N SER A 303 -2.71 -12.45 1.35
CA SER A 303 -2.15 -12.11 2.66
C SER A 303 -2.46 -13.18 3.70
N GLN A 304 -3.70 -13.67 3.76
CA GLN A 304 -4.11 -14.72 4.68
C GLN A 304 -3.40 -16.05 4.39
N ASN A 305 -3.30 -16.44 3.12
CA ASN A 305 -2.59 -17.66 2.74
C ASN A 305 -1.09 -17.58 3.08
N GLN A 306 -0.46 -16.43 2.81
CA GLN A 306 0.94 -16.20 3.15
C GLN A 306 1.16 -16.26 4.67
N PHE A 307 0.32 -15.57 5.43
CA PHE A 307 0.39 -15.57 6.90
C PHE A 307 0.22 -16.98 7.47
N ALA A 308 -0.85 -17.70 7.08
CA ALA A 308 -1.13 -19.04 7.58
C ALA A 308 0.02 -20.01 7.28
N LYS A 309 0.55 -19.99 6.05
CA LYS A 309 1.68 -20.84 5.65
C LYS A 309 2.94 -20.54 6.47
N GLN A 310 3.27 -19.25 6.63
CA GLN A 310 4.46 -18.85 7.38
C GLN A 310 4.30 -19.12 8.88
N ALA A 311 3.16 -18.78 9.47
CA ALA A 311 2.92 -18.97 10.90
C ALA A 311 3.01 -20.44 11.31
N VAL A 312 2.43 -21.36 10.53
CA VAL A 312 2.50 -22.80 10.80
C VAL A 312 3.93 -23.33 10.66
N ASP A 313 4.64 -22.95 9.59
CA ASP A 313 6.04 -23.35 9.38
C ASP A 313 6.93 -22.89 10.55
N ARG A 314 6.80 -21.63 10.96
CA ARG A 314 7.58 -21.07 12.08
C ARG A 314 7.22 -21.69 13.43
N ALA A 315 5.94 -21.94 13.70
CA ALA A 315 5.52 -22.62 14.91
C ALA A 315 6.09 -24.04 15.01
N ASN A 316 6.11 -24.79 13.89
CA ASN A 316 6.68 -26.13 13.85
C ASN A 316 8.21 -26.13 14.06
N LYS A 317 8.91 -25.15 13.49
CA LYS A 317 10.36 -24.98 13.72
C LYS A 317 10.67 -24.62 15.17
N LEU A 318 9.94 -23.68 15.76
CA LEU A 318 10.06 -23.34 17.18
C LEU A 318 9.84 -24.57 18.08
N LYS A 319 8.81 -25.36 17.79
CA LYS A 319 8.56 -26.63 18.50
C LYS A 319 9.76 -27.57 18.38
N LYS A 320 10.34 -27.71 17.19
CA LYS A 320 11.51 -28.58 16.96
C LYS A 320 12.71 -28.12 17.77
N VAL A 321 13.05 -26.83 17.74
CA VAL A 321 14.14 -26.24 18.54
C VAL A 321 13.94 -26.55 20.02
N TRP A 322 12.71 -26.39 20.52
CA TRP A 322 12.39 -26.64 21.93
C TRP A 322 12.52 -28.12 22.33
N MET A 323 12.04 -29.04 21.49
CA MET A 323 12.18 -30.48 21.72
C MET A 323 13.64 -30.93 21.70
N GLU A 324 14.44 -30.40 20.78
CA GLU A 324 15.87 -30.71 20.70
C GLU A 324 16.64 -30.17 21.92
N ALA A 325 16.29 -28.97 22.40
CA ALA A 325 16.85 -28.41 23.62
C ALA A 325 16.55 -29.31 24.84
N MET A 326 15.33 -29.83 24.97
CA MET A 326 14.97 -30.76 26.04
C MET A 326 15.73 -32.09 25.95
N ASN A 327 15.84 -32.66 24.74
CA ASN A 327 16.54 -33.93 24.56
C ASN A 327 18.04 -33.80 24.84
N LYS A 328 18.66 -32.66 24.52
CA LYS A 328 20.08 -32.37 24.82
C LYS A 328 20.35 -32.06 26.29
N SER A 329 19.31 -31.86 27.11
CA SER A 329 19.41 -31.54 28.54
C SER A 329 18.99 -32.68 29.47
N SER A 330 18.49 -33.80 28.95
CA SER A 330 18.27 -35.02 29.73
C SER A 330 19.60 -35.76 29.97
N PRO A 331 19.97 -36.05 31.23
CA PRO A 331 21.12 -36.92 31.52
C PRO A 331 20.82 -38.35 31.05
N ALA A 332 21.85 -39.02 30.51
CA ALA A 332 21.81 -40.43 30.12
C ALA A 332 21.70 -41.36 31.33
#